data_AF-A0AAW5VHP1-F1
#
_entry.id   AF-A0AAW5VHP1-F1
#
_cell.length_a   1.000
_cell.length_b   1.000
_cell.length_c   1.000
_cell.angle_alpha   90.00
_cell.angle_beta   90.00
_cell.angle_gamma   90.00
#
_symmetry.space_group_name_H-M   'P 1'
#
loop_
_entity.id
_entity.type
_entity.pdbx_description
1 polymer ?
#
loop_
_entity_poly.entity_id
_entity_poly.type
_entity_poly.pdbx_seq_one_letter_code
_entity_poly.pdbx_strand_id
1 'polypeptide(L)'
;MKKYGFLFLLLAMVSLWDISKDNAPRFGQKAKLDQSSECKSLCQKASLCLKEDQKQLQDPKMYQFACEILCTKQFQLFGECSKAIAASCESGELCIKNQTKGLF
;
A
#
# COMPACT_ATOMS: atom_id res chain seq x y z
N MET A 1 -29.90 -4.03 -37.98
CA MET A 1 -29.09 -3.44 -36.89
C MET A 1 -28.94 -4.31 -35.63
N LYS A 2 -29.39 -5.58 -35.58
CA LYS A 2 -29.20 -6.47 -34.41
C LYS A 2 -27.84 -7.21 -34.34
N LYS A 3 -27.11 -7.29 -35.46
CA LYS A 3 -25.86 -8.09 -35.54
C LYS A 3 -24.65 -7.47 -34.82
N TYR A 4 -24.68 -6.18 -34.52
CA TYR A 4 -23.59 -5.47 -33.85
C TYR A 4 -23.78 -5.33 -32.33
N GLY A 5 -24.94 -5.72 -31.79
CA GLY A 5 -25.21 -5.60 -30.35
C GLY A 5 -24.24 -6.43 -29.50
N PHE A 6 -23.89 -7.63 -29.96
CA PHE A 6 -22.87 -8.46 -29.31
C PHE A 6 -21.47 -7.84 -29.39
N LEU A 7 -21.15 -7.13 -30.48
CA LEU A 7 -19.87 -6.45 -30.65
C LEU A 7 -19.73 -5.28 -29.67
N PHE A 8 -20.80 -4.49 -29.49
CA PHE A 8 -20.84 -3.42 -28.49
C PHE A 8 -20.76 -3.95 -27.05
N LEU A 9 -21.38 -5.10 -26.79
CA LEU A 9 -21.33 -5.73 -25.47
C LEU A 9 -19.93 -6.26 -25.15
N LEU A 10 -19.25 -6.86 -26.13
CA LEU A 10 -17.83 -7.24 -26.00
C LEU A 10 -16.94 -6.02 -25.79
N LEU A 11 -17.15 -4.95 -26.55
CA LEU A 11 -16.38 -3.71 -26.41
C LEU A 11 -16.54 -3.13 -25.00
N ALA A 12 -17.78 -3.08 -24.48
CA ALA A 12 -18.06 -2.61 -23.13
C ALA A 12 -17.41 -3.49 -22.05
N MET A 13 -17.42 -4.81 -22.20
CA MET A 13 -16.73 -5.72 -21.27
C MET A 13 -15.22 -5.49 -21.27
N VAL A 14 -14.60 -5.35 -22.46
CA VAL A 14 -13.16 -5.10 -22.56
C VAL A 14 -12.79 -3.74 -21.96
N SER A 15 -13.58 -2.69 -22.21
CA SER A 15 -13.35 -1.37 -21.61
C SER A 15 -13.49 -1.38 -20.08
N LEU A 16 -14.52 -2.05 -19.55
CA LEU A 16 -14.71 -2.20 -18.10
C LEU A 16 -13.58 -3.03 -17.46
N TRP A 17 -13.09 -4.05 -18.16
CA TRP A 17 -11.96 -4.86 -17.71
C TRP A 17 -10.66 -4.06 -17.67
N ASP A 18 -10.42 -3.24 -18.69
CA ASP A 18 -9.23 -2.39 -18.81
C ASP A 18 -9.19 -1.36 -17.66
N ILE A 19 -10.32 -0.70 -17.39
CA ILE A 19 -10.48 0.24 -16.26
C ILE A 19 -10.28 -0.48 -14.91
N SER A 20 -10.74 -1.72 -14.76
CA SER A 20 -10.55 -2.49 -13.53
C SER A 20 -9.08 -2.80 -13.25
N LYS A 21 -8.30 -3.11 -14.29
CA LYS A 21 -6.85 -3.38 -14.15
C LYS A 21 -6.02 -2.15 -13.76
N ASP A 22 -6.44 -0.96 -14.17
CA ASP A 22 -5.74 0.27 -13.79
C ASP A 22 -5.98 0.68 -12.33
N ASN A 23 -7.02 0.16 -11.69
CA ASN A 23 -7.34 0.46 -10.28
C ASN A 23 -6.71 -0.52 -9.28
N ALA A 24 -6.00 -1.55 -9.73
CA ALA A 24 -5.30 -2.46 -8.83
C ALA A 24 -4.02 -1.80 -8.27
N PRO A 25 -3.73 -1.92 -6.96
CA PRO A 25 -2.50 -1.39 -6.38
C PRO A 25 -1.29 -2.05 -7.06
N ARG A 26 -0.40 -1.22 -7.60
CA ARG A 26 0.79 -1.67 -8.32
C ARG A 26 1.97 -1.72 -7.36
N PHE A 27 2.59 -2.89 -7.26
CA PHE A 27 3.88 -3.04 -6.60
C PHE A 27 4.93 -2.16 -7.30
N GLY A 28 5.77 -1.52 -6.50
CA GLY A 28 6.89 -0.67 -6.95
C GLY A 28 6.51 0.75 -7.31
N GLN A 29 5.24 1.16 -7.11
CA GLN A 29 4.85 2.53 -7.37
C GLN A 29 5.43 3.47 -6.30
N LYS A 30 6.40 4.28 -6.75
CA LYS A 30 7.07 5.26 -5.90
C LYS A 30 6.13 6.39 -5.51
N ALA A 31 6.28 6.90 -4.29
CA ALA A 31 5.58 8.09 -3.83
C ALA A 31 5.90 9.29 -4.74
N LYS A 32 4.89 10.08 -5.08
CA LYS A 32 5.11 11.42 -5.64
C LYS A 32 5.64 12.38 -4.56
N LEU A 33 6.18 13.53 -4.96
CA LEU A 33 6.81 14.50 -4.05
C LEU A 33 5.90 14.92 -2.88
N ASP A 34 4.61 15.13 -3.16
CA ASP A 34 3.55 15.45 -2.20
C ASP A 34 3.23 14.28 -1.25
N GLN A 35 3.30 13.05 -1.75
CA GLN A 35 2.99 11.80 -1.04
C GLN A 35 4.11 11.33 -0.10
N SER A 36 5.35 11.77 -0.32
CA SER A 36 6.50 11.42 0.55
C SER A 36 6.33 11.90 2.00
N SER A 37 5.61 13.02 2.18
CA SER A 37 5.33 13.58 3.50
C SER A 37 4.38 12.70 4.34
N GLU A 38 3.47 11.98 3.69
CA GLU A 38 2.58 11.02 4.36
C GLU A 38 3.35 9.82 4.90
N CYS A 39 4.38 9.34 4.17
CA CYS A 39 5.23 8.24 4.64
C CYS A 39 5.92 8.56 5.96
N LYS A 40 6.41 9.79 6.13
CA LYS A 40 7.03 10.23 7.39
C LYS A 40 6.05 10.15 8.55
N SER A 41 4.83 10.66 8.38
CA SER A 41 3.79 10.61 9.42
C SER A 41 3.38 9.17 9.75
N LEU A 42 3.22 8.34 8.72
CA LEU A 42 2.82 6.94 8.84
C LEU A 42 3.88 6.13 9.58
N CYS A 43 5.15 6.31 9.23
CA CYS A 43 6.28 5.62 9.87
C CYS A 43 6.53 6.08 11.31
N GLN A 44 6.25 7.34 11.61
CA GLN A 44 6.29 7.84 12.98
C GLN A 44 5.17 7.23 13.85
N LYS A 45 4.01 6.91 13.27
CA LYS A 45 2.94 6.15 13.96
C LYS A 45 3.29 4.67 14.07
N ALA A 46 3.88 4.08 13.03
CA ALA A 46 4.31 2.68 13.04
C ALA A 46 5.41 2.42 14.06
N SER A 47 6.32 3.37 14.31
CA SER A 47 7.35 3.22 15.33
C SER A 47 6.78 3.19 16.76
N LEU A 48 5.60 3.76 16.98
CA LEU A 48 4.86 3.62 18.25
C LEU A 48 4.27 2.22 18.43
N CYS A 49 4.14 1.45 17.35
CA CYS A 49 3.67 0.06 17.36
C CYS A 49 4.78 -0.96 17.63
N LEU A 50 6.04 -0.53 17.73
CA LEU A 50 7.14 -1.41 18.12
C LEU A 50 6.97 -1.86 19.56
N LYS A 51 7.06 -3.18 19.78
CA LYS A 51 7.15 -3.78 21.11
C LYS A 51 8.51 -3.47 21.75
N GLU A 52 8.58 -3.49 23.08
CA GLU A 52 9.79 -3.13 23.85
C GLU A 52 11.01 -4.00 23.48
N ASP A 53 10.79 -5.29 23.21
CA ASP A 53 11.80 -6.22 22.69
C ASP A 53 12.36 -5.76 21.33
N GLN A 54 11.49 -5.29 20.43
CA GLN A 54 11.91 -4.80 19.12
C GLN A 54 12.63 -3.44 19.19
N LYS A 55 12.25 -2.57 20.13
CA LYS A 55 12.96 -1.31 20.39
C LYS A 55 14.37 -1.52 20.94
N GLN A 56 14.61 -2.59 21.69
CA GLN A 56 15.95 -2.92 22.18
C GLN A 56 16.85 -3.51 21.08
N LEU A 57 16.26 -4.24 20.14
CA LEU A 57 16.99 -4.89 19.04
C LEU A 57 17.26 -3.96 17.85
N GLN A 58 16.48 -2.89 17.67
CA GLN A 58 16.61 -1.97 16.55
C GLN A 58 16.68 -0.52 17.01
N ASP A 59 17.68 0.22 16.53
CA ASP A 59 17.73 1.67 16.73
C ASP A 59 16.45 2.30 16.15
N PRO A 60 15.66 3.05 16.95
CA PRO A 60 14.38 3.59 16.53
C PRO A 60 14.50 4.53 15.31
N LYS A 61 15.65 5.19 15.12
CA LYS A 61 15.90 5.97 13.90
C LYS A 61 16.12 5.09 12.69
N MET A 62 16.83 3.97 12.83
CA MET A 62 17.04 3.02 11.73
C MET A 62 15.72 2.38 11.30
N TYR A 63 14.85 2.02 12.26
CA TYR A 63 13.51 1.55 11.93
C TYR A 63 12.70 2.60 11.17
N GLN A 64 12.72 3.85 11.65
CA GLN A 64 12.00 4.94 10.99
C GLN A 64 12.49 5.16 9.56
N PHE A 65 13.81 5.18 9.33
CA PHE A 65 14.38 5.28 7.98
C PHE A 65 14.02 4.09 7.09
N ALA A 66 14.08 2.86 7.61
CA ALA A 66 13.71 1.67 6.86
C ALA A 66 12.23 1.70 6.45
N CYS A 67 11.35 2.10 7.37
CA CYS A 67 9.94 2.30 7.08
C CYS A 67 9.73 3.38 6.02
N GLU A 68 10.40 4.54 6.15
CA GLU A 68 10.25 5.63 5.18
C GLU A 68 10.71 5.18 3.78
N ILE A 69 11.84 4.48 3.67
CA ILE A 69 12.33 3.95 2.39
C ILE A 69 11.34 2.95 1.79
N LEU A 70 10.83 2.02 2.61
CA LEU A 70 9.85 1.03 2.16
C LEU A 70 8.55 1.70 1.71
N CYS A 71 8.00 2.60 2.51
CA CYS A 71 6.80 3.36 2.17
C CYS A 71 7.01 4.18 0.90
N THR A 72 8.15 4.85 0.73
CA THR A 72 8.42 5.66 -0.47
C THR A 72 8.54 4.80 -1.73
N LYS A 73 9.07 3.57 -1.62
CA LYS A 73 9.20 2.63 -2.74
C LYS A 73 7.92 1.85 -3.04
N GLN A 74 7.05 1.67 -2.04
CA GLN A 74 5.85 0.86 -2.08
C GLN A 74 4.63 1.68 -1.65
N PHE A 75 4.52 2.92 -2.14
CA PHE A 75 3.63 3.93 -1.58
C PHE A 75 2.17 3.52 -1.63
N GLN A 76 1.71 2.97 -2.76
CA GLN A 76 0.32 2.51 -2.88
C GLN A 76 -0.02 1.42 -1.86
N LEU A 77 0.88 0.45 -1.63
CA LEU A 77 0.64 -0.66 -0.71
C LEU A 77 0.59 -0.18 0.74
N PHE A 78 1.53 0.70 1.13
CA PHE A 78 1.58 1.23 2.49
C PHE A 78 0.51 2.30 2.75
N GLY A 79 0.16 3.09 1.72
CA GLY A 79 -0.89 4.10 1.79
C GLY A 79 -2.25 3.51 2.13
N GLU A 80 -2.60 2.34 1.57
CA GLU A 80 -3.84 1.64 1.94
C GLU A 80 -3.82 1.13 3.39
N CYS A 81 -2.65 0.73 3.90
CA CYS A 81 -2.50 0.28 5.29
C CYS A 81 -2.39 1.42 6.31
N SER A 82 -2.21 2.69 5.88
CA SER A 82 -2.17 3.87 6.75
C SER A 82 -3.36 3.95 7.71
N LYS A 83 -4.57 3.71 7.19
CA LYS A 83 -5.81 3.73 7.97
C LYS A 83 -5.87 2.59 8.98
N ALA A 84 -5.35 1.42 8.61
CA ALA A 84 -5.30 0.26 9.50
C ALA A 84 -4.29 0.48 10.66
N ILE A 85 -3.14 1.08 10.38
CA ILE A 85 -2.14 1.46 11.40
C ILE A 85 -2.70 2.53 12.34
N ALA A 86 -3.45 3.49 11.81
CA ALA A 86 -4.10 4.52 12.62
C ALA A 86 -5.20 3.96 13.54
N ALA A 87 -5.83 2.83 13.16
CA ALA A 87 -6.87 2.19 13.97
C ALA A 87 -6.27 1.31 15.09
N SER A 88 -5.28 0.47 14.77
CA SER A 88 -4.52 -0.29 15.77
C SER A 88 -3.22 -0.84 15.18
N CYS A 89 -2.26 -1.16 16.03
CA CYS A 89 -1.00 -1.77 15.62
C CYS A 89 -1.20 -3.17 15.03
N GLU A 90 -2.09 -3.98 15.60
CA GLU A 90 -2.39 -5.34 15.13
C GLU A 90 -3.07 -5.32 13.75
N SER A 91 -4.02 -4.41 13.53
CA SER A 91 -4.65 -4.24 12.21
C SER A 91 -3.67 -3.71 11.17
N GLY A 92 -2.74 -2.84 11.57
CA GLY A 92 -1.65 -2.37 10.72
C GLY A 92 -0.72 -3.51 10.29
N GLU A 93 -0.28 -4.33 11.24
CA GLU A 93 0.58 -5.49 10.99
C GLU A 93 -0.11 -6.50 10.05
N LEU A 94 -1.38 -6.83 10.32
CA LEU A 94 -2.17 -7.70 9.45
C LEU A 94 -2.33 -7.14 8.03
N CYS A 95 -2.56 -5.83 7.90
CA CYS A 95 -2.66 -5.19 6.59
C CYS A 95 -1.36 -5.29 5.81
N ILE A 96 -0.24 -4.91 6.42
CA ILE A 96 1.09 -5.01 5.78
C ILE A 96 1.36 -6.46 5.39
N LYS A 97 1.15 -7.41 6.29
CA LYS A 97 1.38 -8.84 6.04
C LYS A 97 0.51 -9.40 4.92
N ASN A 98 -0.72 -8.92 4.77
CA ASN A 98 -1.60 -9.31 3.67
C ASN A 98 -1.15 -8.68 2.34
N GLN A 99 -0.72 -7.41 2.34
CA GLN A 99 -0.23 -6.71 1.16
C GLN A 99 1.15 -7.20 0.69
N THR A 100 1.98 -7.69 1.61
CA THR A 100 3.30 -8.27 1.31
C THR A 100 3.28 -9.79 1.15
N LYS A 101 2.10 -10.42 1.23
CA LYS A 101 1.94 -11.87 1.10
C LYS A 101 2.40 -12.31 -0.30
N GLY A 102 3.56 -12.97 -0.37
CA GLY A 102 4.21 -13.38 -1.63
C GLY A 102 5.49 -12.61 -1.98
N LEU A 103 5.88 -11.59 -1.22
CA LEU A 103 7.18 -10.92 -1.33
C LEU A 103 8.24 -11.48 -0.37
N PHE A 104 7.80 -12.22 0.66
CA PHE A 104 8.63 -12.86 1.68
C PHE A 104 8.03 -14.20 2.08
#